data_AF-A0A959VQC9-F1
#
_entry.id   AF-A0A959VQC9-F1
#
_cell.length_a   1.000
_cell.length_b   1.000
_cell.length_c   1.000
_cell.angle_alpha   90.00
_cell.angle_beta   90.00
_cell.angle_gamma   90.00
#
_symmetry.space_group_name_H-M   'P 1'
#
loop_
_entity.id
_entity.type
_entity.pdbx_description
1 polymer ?
#
loop_
_entity_poly.entity_id
_entity_poly.type
_entity_poly.pdbx_seq_one_letter_code
_entity_poly.pdbx_strand_id
1 'polypeptide(L)'
;MSDVDGTLCRIVDRPDQARVPVRARESLETLADHLALVACITGRPSPVARKMVGAEKITYFGNHGLSFIKPGQEKPTVVIEGEEAERARKFVRDNDNPFWVTSKIRIEDKGPIQALHWRGAGHRTEEMVRIIADHAQSAGLATHWGRKVLELRPPGMEGKAGAVDELLD
;
A
#
# COMPACT_ATOMS: atom_id res chain seq x y z
N MET A 1 -17.08 2.48 -3.05
CA MET A 1 -15.68 2.27 -2.63
C MET A 1 -15.07 3.62 -2.26
N SER A 2 -14.17 3.69 -1.27
CA SER A 2 -13.54 4.95 -0.82
C SER A 2 -12.04 4.78 -0.57
N ASP A 3 -11.25 5.83 -0.81
CA ASP A 3 -9.89 5.91 -0.24
C ASP A 3 -9.97 6.23 1.26
N VAL A 4 -8.87 6.03 1.99
CA VAL A 4 -8.76 6.37 3.42
C VAL A 4 -8.06 7.71 3.60
N ASP A 5 -6.76 7.77 3.29
CA ASP A 5 -5.94 8.96 3.47
C ASP A 5 -6.34 10.05 2.47
N GLY A 6 -6.64 11.25 2.97
CA GLY A 6 -7.10 12.37 2.14
C GLY A 6 -8.57 12.30 1.71
N THR A 7 -9.29 11.22 2.04
CA THR A 7 -10.73 11.07 1.76
C THR A 7 -11.54 10.90 3.05
N LEU A 8 -11.36 9.78 3.77
CA LEU A 8 -12.04 9.55 5.05
C LEU A 8 -11.35 10.25 6.23
N CYS A 9 -10.07 10.60 6.08
CA CYS A 9 -9.34 11.43 7.03
C CYS A 9 -8.45 12.44 6.33
N ARG A 10 -8.03 13.49 7.04
CA ARG A 10 -7.07 14.47 6.52
C ARG A 10 -5.68 13.85 6.37
N ILE A 11 -4.94 14.33 5.37
CA ILE A 11 -3.51 14.04 5.25
C ILE A 11 -2.78 14.77 6.39
N VAL A 12 -1.95 14.04 7.12
CA VAL A 12 -1.15 14.55 8.25
C VAL A 12 0.33 14.21 8.03
N ASP A 13 1.22 14.95 8.69
CA ASP A 13 2.67 14.76 8.52
C ASP A 13 3.15 13.38 8.99
N ARG A 14 2.50 12.87 10.05
CA ARG A 14 2.81 11.62 10.72
C ARG A 14 1.70 10.60 10.49
N PRO A 15 1.95 9.49 9.76
CA PRO A 15 0.91 8.52 9.39
C PRO A 15 0.16 7.89 10.57
N ASP A 16 0.80 7.81 11.74
CA ASP A 16 0.26 7.31 13.01
C ASP A 16 -0.72 8.29 13.68
N GLN A 17 -0.76 9.55 13.23
CA GLN A 17 -1.69 10.58 13.74
C GLN A 17 -2.98 10.67 12.93
N ALA A 18 -3.07 9.99 11.79
CA ALA A 18 -4.26 10.01 10.95
C ALA A 18 -5.44 9.37 11.68
N ARG A 19 -6.57 10.06 11.77
CA ARG A 19 -7.79 9.56 12.42
C ARG A 19 -9.01 9.72 11.53
N VAL A 20 -9.76 8.63 11.39
CA VAL A 20 -11.07 8.63 10.71
C VAL A 20 -12.13 9.10 11.72
N PRO A 21 -12.92 10.14 11.41
CA PRO A 21 -13.99 10.59 12.28
C PRO A 21 -15.04 9.49 12.51
N VAL A 22 -15.59 9.44 13.73
CA VAL A 22 -16.62 8.45 14.12
C VAL A 22 -17.81 8.47 13.14
N ARG A 23 -18.25 9.65 12.70
CA ARG A 23 -19.34 9.80 11.72
C ARG A 23 -19.05 9.16 10.36
N ALA A 24 -17.80 9.16 9.91
CA ALA A 24 -17.42 8.52 8.66
C ALA A 24 -17.53 7.00 8.77
N ARG A 25 -17.08 6.43 9.90
CA ARG A 25 -17.27 5.01 10.23
C ARG A 25 -18.75 4.63 10.27
N GLU A 26 -19.57 5.38 11.01
CA GLU A 26 -21.02 5.15 11.10
C GLU A 26 -21.70 5.21 9.73
N SER A 27 -21.29 6.16 8.88
CA SER A 27 -21.81 6.27 7.51
C SER A 27 -21.46 5.05 6.67
N LEU A 28 -20.24 4.51 6.80
CA LEU A 28 -19.81 3.29 6.10
C LEU A 28 -20.59 2.06 6.55
N GLU A 29 -20.87 1.94 7.85
CA GLU A 29 -21.70 0.87 8.41
C GLU A 29 -23.14 0.92 7.88
N THR A 30 -23.76 2.11 7.90
CA THR A 30 -25.11 2.30 7.36
C THR A 30 -25.16 1.97 5.86
N LEU A 31 -24.14 2.39 5.09
CA LEU A 31 -24.07 2.04 3.67
C LEU A 31 -23.94 0.53 3.45
N ALA A 32 -23.22 -0.17 4.32
CA ALA A 32 -23.04 -1.62 4.23
C ALA A 32 -24.34 -2.40 4.46
N ASP A 33 -25.32 -1.81 5.15
CA ASP A 33 -26.66 -2.39 5.32
C ASP A 33 -27.55 -2.23 4.07
N HIS A 34 -27.17 -1.39 3.11
CA HIS A 34 -27.97 -1.05 1.93
C HIS A 34 -27.31 -1.39 0.59
N LEU A 35 -26.00 -1.62 0.57
CA LEU A 35 -25.24 -1.89 -0.64
C LEU A 35 -24.65 -3.30 -0.57
N ALA A 36 -24.61 -3.98 -1.72
CA ALA A 36 -24.01 -5.31 -1.81
C ALA A 36 -22.52 -5.32 -1.42
N LEU A 37 -21.83 -4.18 -1.61
CA LEU A 37 -20.42 -4.03 -1.28
C LEU A 37 -20.09 -2.61 -0.86
N VAL A 38 -19.47 -2.48 0.31
CA VAL A 38 -18.77 -1.28 0.75
C VAL A 38 -17.33 -1.66 1.04
N ALA A 39 -16.40 -0.88 0.49
CA ALA A 39 -14.98 -1.15 0.64
C ALA A 39 -14.14 0.12 0.76
N CYS A 40 -13.08 0.02 1.56
CA CYS A 40 -11.98 0.97 1.62
C CYS A 40 -10.78 0.45 0.82
N ILE A 41 -10.21 1.26 -0.06
CA ILE A 41 -9.03 0.91 -0.87
C ILE A 41 -7.90 1.90 -0.58
N THR A 42 -6.83 1.42 0.07
CA THR A 42 -5.74 2.25 0.59
C THR A 42 -4.36 1.66 0.28
N GLY A 43 -3.34 2.52 0.29
CA GLY A 43 -1.94 2.10 0.28
C GLY A 43 -1.42 1.60 1.64
N ARG A 44 -2.20 1.73 2.70
CA ARG A 44 -1.88 1.14 4.01
C ARG A 44 -2.10 -0.37 3.99
N PRO A 45 -1.42 -1.16 4.83
CA PRO A 45 -1.77 -2.57 5.03
C PRO A 45 -3.23 -2.73 5.48
N SER A 46 -3.93 -3.76 5.00
CA SER A 46 -5.36 -3.97 5.29
C SER A 46 -5.68 -4.09 6.80
N PRO A 47 -4.84 -4.72 7.66
CA PRO A 47 -5.09 -4.71 9.11
C PRO A 47 -4.98 -3.31 9.73
N VAL A 48 -4.05 -2.49 9.22
CA VAL A 48 -3.86 -1.10 9.67
C VAL A 48 -5.07 -0.26 9.27
N ALA A 49 -5.54 -0.40 8.04
CA ALA A 49 -6.73 0.26 7.53
C ALA A 49 -7.98 -0.10 8.35
N ARG A 50 -8.20 -1.40 8.60
CA ARG A 50 -9.31 -1.89 9.43
C ARG A 50 -9.28 -1.31 10.84
N LYS A 51 -8.12 -1.32 11.50
CA LYS A 51 -7.95 -0.74 12.83
C LYS A 51 -8.21 0.77 12.86
N MET A 52 -7.83 1.47 11.80
CA MET A 52 -7.95 2.92 11.70
C MET A 52 -9.38 3.39 11.40
N VAL A 53 -10.09 2.70 10.52
CA VAL A 53 -11.49 3.03 10.14
C VAL A 53 -12.47 2.46 11.15
N GLY A 54 -12.27 1.22 11.61
CA GLY A 54 -13.06 0.59 12.65
C GLY A 54 -14.48 0.18 12.26
N ALA A 55 -14.81 0.17 10.96
CA ALA A 55 -16.08 -0.37 10.48
C ALA A 55 -15.96 -1.89 10.27
N GLU A 56 -16.92 -2.65 10.76
CA GLU A 56 -16.88 -4.12 10.80
C GLU A 56 -17.58 -4.77 9.59
N LYS A 57 -18.59 -4.11 9.02
CA LYS A 57 -19.37 -4.64 7.89
C LYS A 57 -18.81 -4.33 6.50
N ILE A 58 -17.59 -3.80 6.41
CA ILE A 58 -16.97 -3.40 5.12
C ILE A 58 -15.73 -4.21 4.79
N THR A 59 -15.37 -4.24 3.50
CA THR A 59 -14.11 -4.85 3.04
C THR A 59 -12.97 -3.83 3.04
N TYR A 60 -11.77 -4.28 3.42
CA TYR A 60 -10.57 -3.44 3.42
C TYR A 60 -9.54 -3.97 2.44
N PHE A 61 -9.29 -3.25 1.34
CA PHE A 61 -8.17 -3.48 0.45
C PHE A 61 -6.98 -2.65 0.90
N GLY A 62 -5.92 -3.33 1.30
CA GLY A 62 -4.66 -2.74 1.68
C GLY A 62 -3.61 -2.88 0.59
N ASN A 63 -2.50 -2.16 0.76
CA ASN A 63 -1.36 -2.19 -0.17
C ASN A 63 -1.80 -2.04 -1.64
N HIS A 64 -2.76 -1.12 -1.89
CA HIS A 64 -3.33 -0.87 -3.21
C HIS A 64 -4.06 -2.04 -3.88
N GLY A 65 -4.53 -3.02 -3.10
CA GLY A 65 -5.27 -4.19 -3.62
C GLY A 65 -4.59 -5.53 -3.41
N LEU A 66 -3.32 -5.52 -2.96
CA LEU A 66 -2.54 -6.76 -2.77
C LEU A 66 -2.97 -7.61 -1.58
N SER A 67 -3.78 -7.05 -0.70
CA SER A 67 -4.41 -7.84 0.34
C SER A 67 -5.77 -7.27 0.68
N PHE A 68 -6.65 -8.15 1.14
CA PHE A 68 -7.96 -7.73 1.61
C PHE A 68 -8.41 -8.45 2.87
N ILE A 69 -9.31 -7.79 3.60
CA ILE A 69 -10.05 -8.37 4.73
C ILE A 69 -11.53 -8.12 4.48
N LYS A 70 -12.31 -9.18 4.24
CA LYS A 70 -13.78 -9.14 4.14
C LYS A 70 -14.42 -9.12 5.54
N PRO A 71 -15.69 -8.70 5.65
CA PRO A 71 -16.43 -8.80 6.91
C PRO A 71 -16.36 -10.20 7.52
N GLY A 72 -16.14 -10.29 8.83
CA GLY A 72 -16.01 -11.56 9.55
C GLY A 72 -14.66 -12.29 9.39
N GLN A 73 -13.78 -11.88 8.47
CA GLN A 73 -12.44 -12.49 8.38
C GLN A 73 -11.49 -11.93 9.45
N GLU A 74 -10.67 -12.78 10.05
CA GLU A 74 -9.67 -12.33 11.04
C GLU A 74 -8.34 -11.93 10.40
N LYS A 75 -7.90 -12.69 9.40
CA LYS A 75 -6.61 -12.51 8.73
C LYS A 75 -6.80 -11.93 7.32
N PRO A 76 -5.84 -11.12 6.85
CA PRO A 76 -5.84 -10.67 5.46
C PRO A 76 -5.61 -11.85 4.52
N THR A 77 -6.35 -11.86 3.41
CA THR A 77 -6.02 -12.65 2.22
C THR A 77 -5.02 -11.84 1.39
N VAL A 78 -3.94 -12.46 0.94
CA VAL A 78 -2.97 -11.82 0.04
C VAL A 78 -3.28 -12.31 -1.37
N VAL A 79 -3.38 -11.39 -2.33
CA VAL A 79 -3.75 -11.70 -3.72
C VAL A 79 -2.60 -12.36 -4.48
N ILE A 80 -1.38 -12.20 -3.99
CA ILE A 80 -0.17 -12.78 -4.58
C ILE A 80 0.61 -13.59 -3.54
N GLU A 81 0.96 -14.82 -3.90
CA GLU A 81 1.69 -15.76 -3.05
C GLU A 81 2.89 -16.37 -3.79
N GLY A 82 3.68 -17.18 -3.08
CA GLY A 82 4.82 -17.89 -3.65
C GLY A 82 5.98 -17.00 -4.05
N GLU A 83 6.75 -17.43 -5.05
CA GLU A 83 7.97 -16.73 -5.49
C GLU A 83 7.69 -15.31 -5.97
N GLU A 84 6.55 -15.08 -6.61
CA GLU A 84 6.18 -13.78 -7.17
C GLU A 84 5.99 -12.72 -6.07
N ALA A 85 5.40 -13.12 -4.94
CA ALA A 85 5.25 -12.27 -3.76
C ALA A 85 6.60 -11.90 -3.13
N GLU A 86 7.66 -12.70 -3.32
CA GLU A 86 8.99 -12.45 -2.78
C GLU A 86 9.89 -11.64 -3.71
N ARG A 87 9.52 -11.40 -4.97
CA ARG A 87 10.41 -10.78 -5.96
C ARG A 87 10.90 -9.41 -5.55
N ALA A 88 10.02 -8.54 -5.05
CA ALA A 88 10.42 -7.20 -4.60
C ALA A 88 11.39 -7.27 -3.40
N ARG A 89 11.13 -8.18 -2.45
CA ARG A 89 12.02 -8.42 -1.30
C ARG A 89 13.37 -8.96 -1.75
N LYS A 90 13.38 -9.93 -2.66
CA LYS A 90 14.62 -10.49 -3.22
C LYS A 90 15.42 -9.41 -3.94
N PHE A 91 14.78 -8.59 -4.78
CA PHE A 91 15.45 -7.48 -5.46
C PHE A 91 16.10 -6.52 -4.45
N VAL A 92 15.38 -6.11 -3.40
CA VAL A 92 15.96 -5.26 -2.36
C VAL A 92 17.13 -5.95 -1.68
N ARG A 93 17.00 -7.22 -1.25
CA ARG A 93 18.11 -7.95 -0.60
C ARG A 93 19.35 -8.07 -1.49
N ASP A 94 19.18 -8.31 -2.78
CA ASP A 94 20.29 -8.49 -3.72
C ASP A 94 20.98 -7.16 -4.09
N ASN A 95 20.32 -6.01 -3.83
CA ASN A 95 20.81 -4.69 -4.21
C ASN A 95 21.08 -3.75 -3.04
N ASP A 96 20.60 -4.06 -1.84
CA ASP A 96 20.79 -3.25 -0.65
C ASP A 96 22.28 -3.19 -0.31
N ASN A 97 22.79 -1.96 -0.20
CA ASN A 97 24.21 -1.72 -0.06
C ASN A 97 24.45 -0.42 0.74
N PRO A 98 25.67 -0.21 1.27
CA PRO A 98 25.99 0.96 2.10
C PRO A 98 25.70 2.33 1.45
N PHE A 99 25.63 2.41 0.12
CA PHE A 99 25.29 3.66 -0.57
C PHE A 99 23.83 4.07 -0.38
N TRP A 100 22.91 3.11 -0.25
CA TRP A 100 21.49 3.42 -0.02
C TRP A 100 21.30 4.07 1.36
N VAL A 101 21.99 3.52 2.36
CA VAL A 101 22.00 4.03 3.74
C VAL A 101 22.61 5.43 3.80
N THR A 102 23.79 5.63 3.21
CA THR A 102 24.47 6.95 3.18
C THR A 102 23.69 7.99 2.37
N SER A 103 22.91 7.55 1.37
CA SER A 103 21.98 8.40 0.61
C SER A 103 20.66 8.69 1.34
N LYS A 104 20.50 8.21 2.58
CA LYS A 104 19.29 8.39 3.42
C LYS A 104 18.04 7.76 2.81
N ILE A 105 18.17 6.67 2.06
CA ILE A 105 17.04 5.85 1.60
C ILE A 105 16.65 4.92 2.74
N ARG A 106 15.37 4.94 3.14
CA ARG A 106 14.80 4.02 4.14
C ARG A 106 13.89 3.01 3.46
N ILE A 107 14.18 1.73 3.65
CA ILE A 107 13.34 0.62 3.18
C ILE A 107 12.21 0.37 4.19
N GLU A 108 10.99 0.16 3.70
CA GLU A 108 9.84 -0.33 4.45
C GLU A 108 9.31 -1.58 3.77
N ASP A 109 9.32 -2.70 4.50
CA ASP A 109 8.72 -3.96 4.05
C ASP A 109 7.20 -3.92 4.26
N LYS A 110 6.44 -4.01 3.16
CA LYS A 110 4.97 -4.04 3.17
C LYS A 110 4.42 -5.40 2.70
N GLY A 111 5.20 -6.47 2.78
CA GLY A 111 4.83 -7.76 2.20
C GLY A 111 5.36 -7.87 0.76
N PRO A 112 4.48 -8.15 -0.21
CA PRO A 112 4.86 -8.19 -1.62
C PRO A 112 5.39 -6.86 -2.19
N ILE A 113 5.12 -5.74 -1.52
CA ILE A 113 5.66 -4.42 -1.88
C ILE A 113 6.86 -4.09 -0.98
N GLN A 114 7.92 -3.55 -1.58
CA GLN A 114 8.99 -2.88 -0.85
C GLN A 114 8.97 -1.39 -1.15
N ALA A 115 8.92 -0.55 -0.13
CA ALA A 115 8.86 0.90 -0.29
C ALA A 115 10.21 1.55 0.08
N LEU A 116 10.74 2.36 -0.83
CA LEU A 116 11.96 3.15 -0.65
C LEU A 116 11.56 4.60 -0.37
N HIS A 117 11.83 5.08 0.84
CA HIS A 117 11.52 6.45 1.27
C HIS A 117 12.78 7.31 1.28
N TRP A 118 12.68 8.54 0.76
CA TRP A 118 13.79 9.51 0.80
C TRP A 118 13.34 10.89 1.29
N ARG A 119 12.32 10.94 2.15
CA ARG A 119 11.86 12.19 2.76
C ARG A 119 13.00 12.81 3.60
N GLY A 120 13.33 14.07 3.33
CA GLY A 120 14.45 14.76 3.98
C GLY A 120 15.82 14.56 3.30
N ALA A 121 15.86 13.85 2.17
CA ALA A 121 17.05 13.72 1.33
C ALA A 121 17.04 14.71 0.14
N GLY A 122 18.23 15.01 -0.38
CA GLY A 122 18.42 15.98 -1.47
C GLY A 122 18.25 15.39 -2.87
N HIS A 123 18.44 16.22 -3.89
CA HIS A 123 18.28 15.86 -5.31
C HIS A 123 19.05 14.60 -5.72
N ARG A 124 20.28 14.45 -5.25
CA ARG A 124 21.12 13.28 -5.56
C ARG A 124 20.50 11.94 -5.14
N THR A 125 19.82 11.92 -4.00
CA THR A 125 19.10 10.71 -3.55
C THR A 125 17.92 10.41 -4.46
N GLU A 126 17.23 11.44 -4.94
CA GLU A 126 16.11 11.24 -5.88
C GLU A 126 16.58 10.69 -7.23
N GLU A 127 17.72 11.16 -7.75
CA GLU A 127 18.35 10.57 -8.95
C GLU A 127 18.73 9.10 -8.72
N MET A 128 19.31 8.78 -7.56
CA MET A 128 19.62 7.40 -7.20
C MET A 128 18.37 6.52 -7.14
N VAL A 129 17.28 7.01 -6.56
CA VAL A 129 16.02 6.26 -6.52
C VAL A 129 15.46 6.04 -7.93
N ARG A 130 15.64 6.97 -8.88
CA ARG A 130 15.27 6.75 -10.28
C ARG A 130 16.10 5.63 -10.92
N ILE A 131 17.42 5.60 -10.67
CA ILE A 131 18.29 4.52 -11.13
C ILE A 131 17.84 3.16 -10.55
N ILE A 132 17.47 3.14 -9.26
CA ILE A 132 16.93 1.92 -8.63
C ILE A 132 15.60 1.51 -9.29
N ALA A 133 14.73 2.47 -9.62
CA ALA A 133 13.47 2.20 -10.31
C ALA A 133 13.72 1.55 -11.69
N ASP A 134 14.63 2.11 -12.50
CA ASP A 134 14.96 1.59 -13.83
C ASP A 134 15.55 0.17 -13.74
N HIS A 135 16.41 -0.08 -12.75
CA HIS A 135 16.94 -1.41 -12.49
C HIS A 135 15.85 -2.39 -12.06
N ALA A 136 14.94 -1.98 -11.17
CA ALA A 136 13.81 -2.81 -10.73
C ALA A 136 12.89 -3.18 -11.89
N GLN A 137 12.58 -2.21 -12.78
CA GLN A 137 11.79 -2.45 -13.99
C GLN A 137 12.49 -3.43 -14.93
N SER A 138 13.80 -3.27 -15.14
CA SER A 138 14.60 -4.19 -15.95
C SER A 138 14.64 -5.60 -15.36
N ALA A 139 14.55 -5.72 -14.03
CA ALA A 139 14.41 -6.99 -13.31
C ALA A 139 12.97 -7.54 -13.30
N GLY A 140 12.03 -6.88 -13.98
CA GLY A 140 10.64 -7.30 -14.16
C GLY A 140 9.71 -6.98 -12.98
N LEU A 141 10.05 -5.99 -12.15
CA LEU A 141 9.16 -5.42 -11.13
C LEU A 141 8.39 -4.24 -11.70
N ALA A 142 7.17 -4.04 -11.19
CA ALA A 142 6.45 -2.80 -11.38
C ALA A 142 6.95 -1.74 -10.39
N THR A 143 6.90 -0.47 -10.79
CA THR A 143 7.29 0.67 -9.94
C THR A 143 6.15 1.66 -9.82
N HIS A 144 5.94 2.20 -8.62
CA HIS A 144 4.92 3.21 -8.36
C HIS A 144 5.47 4.35 -7.52
N TRP A 145 5.26 5.58 -7.99
CA TRP A 145 5.78 6.79 -7.36
C TRP A 145 4.73 7.46 -6.47
N GLY A 146 5.07 7.63 -5.20
CA GLY A 146 4.34 8.48 -4.26
C GLY A 146 5.16 9.72 -3.86
N ARG A 147 4.63 10.51 -2.93
CA ARG A 147 5.33 11.70 -2.43
C ARG A 147 6.57 11.31 -1.63
N LYS A 148 7.74 11.38 -2.30
CA LYS A 148 9.06 11.01 -1.74
C LYS A 148 9.12 9.54 -1.28
N VAL A 149 8.43 8.67 -2.02
CA VAL A 149 8.45 7.22 -1.86
C VAL A 149 8.34 6.54 -3.23
N LEU A 150 9.06 5.43 -3.40
CA LEU A 150 9.04 4.55 -4.57
C LEU A 150 8.63 3.19 -4.06
N GLU A 151 7.55 2.65 -4.59
CA GLU A 151 7.11 1.30 -4.28
C GLU A 151 7.54 0.36 -5.39
N LEU A 152 8.31 -0.66 -5.02
CA LEU A 152 8.65 -1.79 -5.87
C LEU A 152 7.62 -2.87 -5.65
N ARG A 153 6.99 -3.32 -6.74
CA ARG A 153 5.85 -4.24 -6.70
C ARG A 153 6.07 -5.43 -7.63
N PRO A 154 5.40 -6.56 -7.38
CA PRO A 154 5.32 -7.62 -8.37
C PRO A 154 4.67 -7.09 -9.67
N PRO A 155 4.98 -7.68 -10.82
CA PRO A 155 4.39 -7.33 -12.12
C PRO A 155 2.86 -7.47 -12.08
N GLY A 156 2.17 -6.66 -12.89
CA GLY A 156 0.69 -6.61 -12.94
C GLY A 156 0.03 -5.78 -11.83
N MET A 157 0.80 -5.22 -10.89
CA MET A 157 0.28 -4.54 -9.69
C MET A 157 0.42 -3.02 -9.71
N GLU A 158 0.31 -2.40 -10.88
CA GLU A 158 0.63 -0.99 -11.12
C GLU A 158 -0.40 0.01 -10.55
N GLY A 159 -1.57 -0.44 -10.09
CA GLY A 159 -2.60 0.46 -9.56
C GLY A 159 -3.66 -0.18 -8.68
N LYS A 160 -4.57 0.66 -8.18
CA LYS A 160 -5.75 0.25 -7.38
C LYS A 160 -6.75 -0.60 -8.20
N ALA A 161 -6.55 -0.73 -9.51
CA ALA A 161 -7.45 -1.43 -10.43
C ALA A 161 -7.58 -2.93 -10.12
N GLY A 162 -6.47 -3.61 -9.79
CA GLY A 162 -6.53 -5.03 -9.41
C GLY A 162 -7.36 -5.31 -8.16
N ALA A 163 -7.52 -4.32 -7.27
CA ALA A 163 -8.44 -4.41 -6.13
C ALA A 163 -9.91 -4.40 -6.55
N VAL A 164 -10.22 -3.71 -7.65
CA VAL A 164 -11.58 -3.56 -8.18
C VAL A 164 -11.96 -4.78 -9.00
N ASP A 165 -11.02 -5.36 -9.75
CA ASP A 165 -11.28 -6.58 -10.54
C ASP A 165 -11.60 -7.77 -9.62
N GLU A 166 -10.82 -7.99 -8.54
CA GLU A 166 -11.08 -9.02 -7.51
C GLU A 166 -12.42 -8.82 -6.76
N LEU A 167 -13.02 -7.64 -6.84
CA LEU A 167 -14.30 -7.32 -6.19
C LEU A 167 -15.53 -7.54 -7.08
N LEU A 168 -15.32 -7.59 -8.39
CA LEU A 168 -16.40 -7.64 -9.39
C LEU A 168 -16.60 -9.04 -9.99
N ASP A 169 -15.69 -9.98 -9.69
CA ASP A 169 -15.82 -11.42 -9.94
C ASP A 169 -16.49 -12.16 -8.77
#